data_AF-W1Y574-F1
#
_entry.id   AF-W1Y574-F1
#
_cell.length_a   1.000
_cell.length_b   1.000
_cell.length_c   1.000
_cell.angle_alpha   90.00
_cell.angle_beta   90.00
_cell.angle_gamma   90.00
#
_symmetry.space_group_name_H-M   'P 1'
#
loop_
_entity.id
_entity.type
_entity.pdbx_description
1 polymer ?
#
loop_
_entity_poly.entity_id
_entity_poly.type
_entity_poly.pdbx_seq_one_letter_code
_entity_poly.pdbx_strand_id
1 'polypeptide(L)'
;NYQLQPQWVDIPTLVQNTCHSFGAIAASKSIALSCSSTFPEHYQVKIDPQAFKQVLSNLLSNALKFTTEGAVKITTSLVNIDDNHAVIKMTIMDSGSGLS
;
A
#
# COMPACT_ATOMS: atom_id res chain seq x y z
N ASN A 1 6.33 -24.05 -4.26
CA ASN A 1 5.55 -23.32 -5.29
C ASN A 1 4.51 -22.47 -4.59
N TYR A 2 4.61 -21.14 -4.71
CA TYR A 2 3.55 -20.24 -4.23
C TYR A 2 2.38 -20.28 -5.21
N GLN A 3 1.17 -20.53 -4.72
CA GLN A 3 -0.06 -20.55 -5.52
C GLN A 3 -0.95 -19.43 -5.03
N LEU A 4 -1.39 -18.55 -5.94
CA LEU A 4 -2.31 -17.48 -5.61
C LEU A 4 -3.66 -18.05 -5.14
N GLN A 5 -4.25 -17.40 -4.14
CA GLN A 5 -5.58 -17.71 -3.60
C GLN A 5 -6.50 -16.48 -3.77
N PRO A 6 -7.05 -16.24 -4.98
CA PRO A 6 -7.83 -15.03 -5.24
C PRO A 6 -9.20 -15.06 -4.57
N GLN A 7 -9.55 -13.98 -3.87
CA GLN A 7 -10.86 -13.75 -3.29
C GLN A 7 -11.28 -12.28 -3.46
N TRP A 8 -12.56 -11.99 -3.29
CA TRP A 8 -13.05 -10.61 -3.32
C TRP A 8 -12.56 -9.85 -2.09
N VAL A 9 -11.90 -8.72 -2.32
CA VAL A 9 -11.28 -7.93 -1.26
C VAL A 9 -11.59 -6.46 -1.46
N ASP A 10 -12.02 -5.81 -0.38
CA ASP A 10 -12.12 -4.36 -0.29
C ASP A 10 -10.70 -3.76 -0.25
N ILE A 11 -10.29 -3.16 -1.37
CA ILE A 11 -8.95 -2.60 -1.55
C ILE A 11 -8.69 -1.40 -0.63
N PRO A 12 -9.57 -0.37 -0.56
CA PRO A 12 -9.41 0.74 0.39
C PRO A 12 -9.14 0.26 1.82
N THR A 13 -9.96 -0.66 2.32
CA THR A 13 -9.85 -1.18 3.68
C THR A 13 -8.56 -1.96 3.88
N LEU A 14 -8.17 -2.79 2.90
CA LEU A 14 -6.93 -3.56 2.95
C LEU A 14 -5.69 -2.66 3.06
N VAL A 15 -5.64 -1.61 2.24
CA VAL A 15 -4.53 -0.66 2.18
C VAL A 15 -4.47 0.15 3.48
N GLN A 16 -5.61 0.65 3.95
CA GLN A 16 -5.69 1.45 5.17
C GLN A 16 -5.28 0.63 6.40
N ASN A 17 -5.74 -0.61 6.53
CA ASN A 17 -5.34 -1.51 7.62
C ASN A 17 -3.84 -1.81 7.60
N THR A 18 -3.28 -2.04 6.40
CA THR A 18 -1.85 -2.27 6.26
C THR A 18 -1.07 -1.01 6.63
N CYS A 19 -1.49 0.19 6.22
CA CYS A 19 -0.81 1.42 6.62
C CYS A 19 -0.88 1.66 8.13
N HIS A 20 -2.04 1.38 8.76
CA HIS A 20 -2.20 1.48 10.22
C HIS A 20 -1.20 0.61 10.98
N SER A 21 -0.91 -0.61 10.51
CA SER A 21 0.07 -1.48 11.19
C SER A 21 1.50 -0.93 11.19
N PHE A 22 1.83 0.01 10.30
CA PHE A 22 3.13 0.69 10.27
C PHE A 22 3.14 2.04 11.02
N GLY A 23 1.99 2.52 11.51
CA GLY A 23 1.88 3.81 12.19
C GLY A 23 2.79 3.92 13.43
N ALA A 24 2.83 2.87 14.26
CA ALA A 24 3.71 2.84 15.43
C ALA A 24 5.20 2.89 15.07
N ILE A 25 5.58 2.20 13.99
CA ILE A 25 6.97 2.19 13.50
C ILE A 25 7.36 3.59 12.99
N ALA A 26 6.51 4.21 12.17
CA ALA A 26 6.74 5.56 11.68
C ALA A 26 6.84 6.58 12.82
N ALA A 27 5.93 6.50 13.80
CA ALA A 27 5.94 7.37 14.98
C ALA A 27 7.21 7.20 15.82
N SER A 28 7.69 5.97 16.02
CA SER A 28 8.93 5.70 16.76
C SER A 28 10.18 6.31 16.12
N LYS A 29 10.14 6.57 14.81
CA LYS A 29 11.20 7.22 14.03
C LYS A 29 10.93 8.70 13.75
N SER A 30 9.85 9.28 14.29
CA SER A 30 9.41 10.65 13.98
C SER A 30 9.20 10.91 12.48
N ILE A 31 8.78 9.90 11.72
CA ILE A 31 8.47 10.00 10.28
C ILE A 31 6.96 10.19 10.12
N ALA A 32 6.55 11.18 9.33
CA ALA A 32 5.15 11.36 8.99
C ALA A 32 4.69 10.25 8.03
N LEU A 33 3.67 9.48 8.41
CA LEU A 33 3.06 8.45 7.56
C LEU A 33 1.66 8.90 7.15
N SER A 34 1.40 8.95 5.84
CA SER A 34 0.07 9.29 5.31
C SER A 34 -0.40 8.29 4.28
N CYS A 35 -1.66 7.91 4.35
CA CYS A 35 -2.31 7.03 3.39
C CYS A 35 -3.54 7.74 2.82
N SER A 36 -3.66 7.75 1.50
CA SER A 36 -4.80 8.32 0.81
C SER A 36 -5.22 7.40 -0.32
N SER A 37 -6.53 7.33 -0.56
CA SER A 37 -7.09 6.51 -1.62
C SER A 37 -8.09 7.35 -2.41
N THR A 38 -8.06 7.23 -3.74
CA THR A 38 -9.08 7.76 -4.63
C THR A 38 -10.02 6.65 -5.14
N PHE A 39 -9.93 5.45 -4.57
CA PHE A 39 -10.90 4.40 -4.85
C PHE A 39 -12.27 4.78 -4.32
N PRO A 40 -13.35 4.35 -5.01
CA PRO A 40 -14.66 4.31 -4.38
C PRO A 40 -14.61 3.53 -3.06
N GLU A 41 -15.38 3.97 -2.07
CA GLU A 41 -15.53 3.22 -0.83
C GLU A 41 -16.04 1.80 -1.12
N HIS A 42 -15.55 0.82 -0.37
CA HIS A 42 -15.91 -0.59 -0.51
C HIS A 42 -15.69 -1.20 -1.90
N TYR A 43 -14.79 -0.62 -2.71
CA TYR A 43 -14.47 -1.18 -4.03
C TYR A 43 -13.78 -2.54 -3.90
N GLN A 44 -14.46 -3.58 -4.39
CA GLN A 44 -13.99 -4.96 -4.30
C GLN A 44 -13.27 -5.40 -5.57
N VAL A 45 -12.11 -6.04 -5.41
CA VAL A 45 -11.37 -6.65 -6.51
C VAL A 45 -11.01 -8.08 -6.13
N LYS A 46 -11.06 -9.00 -7.11
CA LYS A 46 -10.69 -10.39 -6.91
C LYS A 46 -9.17 -10.53 -6.98
N ILE A 47 -8.51 -10.61 -5.82
CA ILE A 47 -7.05 -10.70 -5.68
C ILE A 47 -6.67 -11.67 -4.56
N ASP A 48 -5.40 -12.07 -4.49
CA ASP A 48 -4.86 -12.71 -3.29
C ASP A 48 -4.49 -11.63 -2.24
N PRO A 49 -5.21 -11.52 -1.11
CA PRO A 49 -4.94 -10.49 -0.12
C PRO A 49 -3.63 -10.71 0.63
N GLN A 50 -3.16 -11.95 0.78
CA GLN A 50 -1.90 -12.21 1.47
C GLN A 50 -0.74 -11.77 0.58
N ALA A 51 -0.77 -12.13 -0.71
CA ALA A 51 0.21 -11.67 -1.68
C ALA A 51 0.26 -10.14 -1.74
N PHE A 52 -0.91 -9.50 -1.80
CA PHE A 52 -1.02 -8.05 -1.88
C PHE A 52 -0.48 -7.37 -0.61
N LYS A 53 -0.86 -7.85 0.58
CA LYS A 53 -0.33 -7.35 1.86
C LYS A 53 1.18 -7.50 1.93
N GLN A 54 1.73 -8.63 1.46
CA GLN A 54 3.16 -8.87 1.46
C GLN A 54 3.90 -7.84 0.61
N VAL A 55 3.43 -7.58 -0.61
CA VAL A 55 4.02 -6.57 -1.51
C VAL A 55 3.96 -5.19 -0.85
N LEU A 56 2.80 -4.75 -0.38
CA LEU A 56 2.64 -3.44 0.27
C LEU A 56 3.52 -3.32 1.52
N SER A 57 3.54 -4.35 2.38
CA SER A 57 4.33 -4.35 3.62
C SER A 57 5.83 -4.28 3.32
N ASN A 58 6.30 -4.96 2.29
CA ASN A 58 7.71 -4.89 1.87
C ASN A 58 8.09 -3.48 1.42
N LEU A 59 7.24 -2.84 0.60
CA LEU A 59 7.49 -1.49 0.11
C LEU A 59 7.45 -0.46 1.26
N LEU A 60 6.49 -0.57 2.18
CA LEU A 60 6.39 0.28 3.36
C LEU A 60 7.58 0.11 4.31
N SER A 61 7.98 -1.14 4.57
CA SER A 61 9.15 -1.45 5.39
C SER A 61 10.41 -0.84 4.79
N ASN A 62 10.57 -0.92 3.47
CA ASN A 62 11.71 -0.31 2.79
C ASN A 62 11.67 1.22 2.91
N ALA A 63 10.55 1.86 2.58
CA ALA A 63 10.38 3.31 2.71
C ALA A 63 10.73 3.82 4.12
N LEU A 64 10.20 3.18 5.17
CA LEU A 64 10.48 3.53 6.56
C LEU A 64 11.88 3.14 7.02
N LYS A 65 12.54 2.17 6.38
CA LYS A 65 13.93 1.80 6.67
C LYS A 65 14.89 2.87 6.15
N PHE A 66 14.63 3.42 4.97
CA PHE A 66 15.54 4.33 4.27
C PHE A 66 15.22 5.82 4.47
N THR A 67 14.06 6.14 5.06
CA THR A 67 13.74 7.49 5.52
C THR A 67 14.26 7.69 6.93
N THR A 68 15.19 8.64 7.12
CA THR A 68 15.68 9.05 8.45
C THR A 68 14.89 10.21 9.01
N GLU A 69 14.41 11.11 8.14
CA GLU A 69 13.59 12.27 8.47
C GLU A 69 12.62 12.58 7.32
N GLY A 70 11.52 13.25 7.64
CA GLY A 70 10.49 13.63 6.67
C GLY A 70 9.28 12.71 6.67
N ALA A 71 8.88 12.20 5.50
CA ALA A 71 7.58 11.56 5.32
C ALA A 71 7.59 10.38 4.36
N VAL A 72 6.67 9.44 4.61
CA VAL A 72 6.26 8.39 3.70
C VAL A 72 4.79 8.59 3.35
N LYS A 73 4.50 8.68 2.06
CA LYS A 73 3.15 8.88 1.52
C LYS A 73 2.74 7.71 0.65
N ILE A 74 1.54 7.19 0.91
CA ILE A 74 0.90 6.14 0.14
C ILE A 74 -0.30 6.74 -0.58
N THR A 75 -0.37 6.53 -1.88
CA THR A 75 -1.55 6.81 -2.68
C THR A 75 -2.01 5.56 -3.41
N THR A 76 -3.31 5.31 -3.40
CA THR A 76 -3.94 4.23 -4.18
C THR A 76 -5.05 4.78 -5.05
N SER A 77 -5.00 4.48 -6.35
CA SER A 77 -6.00 4.92 -7.31
C SER A 77 -6.36 3.83 -8.31
N LEU A 78 -7.57 3.93 -8.82
CA LEU A 78 -8.03 3.13 -9.95
C LEU A 78 -7.69 3.88 -11.23
N VAL A 79 -6.92 3.24 -12.11
CA VAL A 79 -6.42 3.88 -13.34
C VAL A 79 -7.27 3.51 -14.55
N ASN A 80 -7.72 2.26 -14.60
CA ASN A 80 -8.56 1.77 -15.68
C ASN A 80 -9.46 0.63 -15.18
N ILE A 81 -10.61 0.48 -15.81
CA ILE A 81 -11.50 -0.67 -15.67
C ILE A 81 -11.90 -1.09 -17.07
N ASP A 82 -11.74 -2.36 -17.39
CA ASP A 82 -12.40 -3.01 -18.53
C ASP A 82 -13.40 -4.06 -18.04
N ASP A 83 -14.06 -4.76 -18.96
CA ASP A 83 -15.13 -5.71 -18.65
C ASP A 83 -14.71 -6.81 -17.66
N ASN A 84 -13.41 -7.11 -17.54
CA ASN A 84 -12.91 -8.22 -16.72
C ASN A 84 -11.83 -7.83 -15.71
N HIS A 85 -11.17 -6.67 -15.87
CA HIS A 85 -10.01 -6.30 -15.06
C HIS A 85 -10.03 -4.85 -14.59
N ALA A 86 -9.50 -4.65 -13.39
CA ALA A 86 -9.22 -3.34 -12.83
C ALA A 86 -7.70 -3.13 -12.74
N VAL A 87 -7.22 -1.97 -13.18
CA VAL A 87 -5.82 -1.56 -13.03
C VAL A 87 -5.71 -0.67 -11.81
N ILE A 88 -5.14 -1.23 -10.75
CA ILE A 88 -4.86 -0.54 -9.49
C ILE A 88 -3.45 0.04 -9.56
N LYS A 89 -3.32 1.36 -9.39
CA LYS A 89 -2.02 2.00 -9.18
C LYS A 89 -1.85 2.31 -7.70
N MET A 90 -0.73 1.85 -7.16
CA MET A 90 -0.27 2.17 -5.83
C MET A 90 1.08 2.87 -5.93
N THR A 91 1.25 3.98 -5.23
CA THR A 91 2.51 4.72 -5.18
C THR A 91 2.91 4.88 -3.72
N ILE A 92 4.13 4.46 -3.43
CA ILE A 92 4.79 4.69 -2.14
C ILE A 92 5.91 5.68 -2.45
N MET A 93 5.85 6.84 -1.81
CA MET A 93 6.83 7.90 -1.95
C MET A 93 7.44 8.14 -0.59
N ASP A 94 8.77 8.13 -0.53
CA ASP A 94 9.54 8.42 0.66
C ASP A 94 10.49 9.59 0.42
N SER A 95 10.92 10.24 1.51
CA SER A 95 11.89 11.35 1.48
C SER A 95 13.31 10.90 1.83
N GLY A 96 13.60 9.60 1.74
CA GLY A 96 14.92 9.04 2.03
C GLY A 96 15.96 9.39 0.97
N SER A 97 17.18 8.87 1.16
CA SER A 97 18.33 9.12 0.28
C SER A 97 18.21 8.53 -1.14
N GLY A 98 17.09 7.90 -1.49
CA GLY A 98 16.88 7.20 -2.75
C GLY A 98 17.58 5.85 -2.85
N LEU A 99 17.48 5.22 -4.03
CA LEU A 99 18.23 4.02 -4.41
C LEU A 99 19.44 4.46 -5.25
N SER A 100 20.63 3.98 -4.89
CA SER A 100 21.88 4.14 -5.63
C SER A 100 22.30 2.89 -6.38
#